data_AF-A0A367W495-F1
#
_entry.id   AF-A0A367W495-F1
#
_cell.length_a   1.000
_cell.length_b   1.000
_cell.length_c   1.000
_cell.angle_alpha   90.00
_cell.angle_beta   90.00
_cell.angle_gamma   90.00
#
_symmetry.space_group_name_H-M   'P 1'
#
loop_
_entity.id
_entity.type
_entity.pdbx_description
1 polymer ?
#
loop_
_entity_poly.entity_id
_entity_poly.type
_entity_poly.pdbx_seq_one_letter_code
_entity_poly.pdbx_strand_id
1 'polypeptide(L)'
;MADDPRDIENSGGNGTGDGFNQEAVPDEMMRVDEQDGEGNELVETQGGQNETGTPPEQEIGSVHYGNQINNPQTEAQQAFRRQNASAQRQERVEAEEATEKQTIAQTENNEISNNLDTGANITDSNIGSSGADDVSLQSDANTADLPEIPISTSDTNDLRGDREDIGGNNRNDRAPDFVPDQDQTSDAVQDALELGAVEEEAPTDDVTDDVDEIPEIEEVAKVADAPDLRVGNVTGAEDGAISLNVSAALNDLDGGNETLSVVISGVPEGAVLSAGINNGNGTWTVSPGQLAGLTVTPPENYSGSFSLSVTATSREANGSTSTTSSSFTVEVTGVTDGATLDVADASGREDSAIALDIDTELLDGSESISVTITGVPDGATLSAGTDNGDGTWTLNPEQLEGLTITPAADFSGEIDLTVMVSTTDGDDTAVVMEEIKVDVEGVADAPTLDVTDAAG
;
A
#
# COMPACT_ATOMS: atom_id res chain seq x y z
N MET A 1 19.73 -77.99 -18.19
CA MET A 1 19.80 -78.48 -16.80
C MET A 1 19.62 -77.25 -15.94
N ALA A 2 18.38 -77.07 -15.49
CA ALA A 2 17.73 -75.86 -14.97
C ALA A 2 16.23 -76.24 -14.84
N ASP A 3 15.40 -75.73 -13.94
CA ASP A 3 15.60 -74.97 -12.69
C ASP A 3 14.37 -75.22 -11.77
N ASP A 4 14.40 -74.68 -10.55
CA ASP A 4 13.29 -74.27 -9.64
C ASP A 4 11.94 -75.07 -9.56
N PRO A 5 11.52 -75.59 -8.38
CA PRO A 5 10.19 -76.19 -8.10
C PRO A 5 9.21 -75.18 -7.42
N ARG A 6 7.86 -75.24 -7.49
CA ARG A 6 6.82 -76.30 -7.55
C ARG A 6 6.55 -77.08 -6.25
N ASP A 7 5.31 -77.50 -5.92
CA ASP A 7 3.96 -77.19 -6.50
C ASP A 7 3.19 -76.13 -5.65
N ILE A 8 2.17 -76.31 -4.77
CA ILE A 8 1.28 -77.42 -4.31
C ILE A 8 -0.07 -76.81 -3.77
N GLU A 9 -1.23 -77.26 -4.31
CA GLU A 9 -2.65 -77.33 -3.78
C GLU A 9 -3.42 -76.07 -3.23
N ASN A 10 -4.74 -75.81 -3.46
CA ASN A 10 -5.99 -76.58 -3.73
C ASN A 10 -6.76 -76.96 -2.42
N SER A 11 -8.11 -76.91 -2.23
CA SER A 11 -9.35 -76.83 -3.05
C SER A 11 -10.47 -76.08 -2.27
N GLY A 12 -11.71 -75.81 -2.71
CA GLY A 12 -12.52 -76.08 -3.94
C GLY A 12 -13.84 -75.24 -3.89
N GLY A 13 -14.58 -74.97 -4.97
CA GLY A 13 -15.69 -75.80 -5.52
C GLY A 13 -17.01 -75.63 -4.72
N ASN A 14 -18.25 -75.55 -5.26
CA ASN A 14 -18.89 -75.62 -6.59
C ASN A 14 -20.33 -75.04 -6.38
N GLY A 15 -21.18 -74.57 -7.31
CA GLY A 15 -21.23 -74.61 -8.77
C GLY A 15 -22.64 -74.95 -9.30
N THR A 16 -23.66 -74.11 -9.01
CA THR A 16 -25.05 -74.10 -9.53
C THR A 16 -25.71 -72.76 -9.14
N GLY A 17 -26.67 -72.16 -9.86
CA GLY A 17 -27.28 -72.51 -11.15
C GLY A 17 -28.67 -71.86 -11.31
N ASP A 18 -28.90 -71.17 -12.43
CA ASP A 18 -30.15 -70.50 -12.88
C ASP A 18 -30.90 -69.53 -11.95
N GLY A 19 -31.20 -68.32 -12.48
CA GLY A 19 -32.61 -67.90 -12.54
C GLY A 19 -32.97 -66.45 -12.22
N PHE A 20 -33.36 -65.73 -13.29
CA PHE A 20 -34.38 -64.66 -13.33
C PHE A 20 -34.09 -63.26 -12.75
N ASN A 21 -34.24 -62.26 -13.64
CA ASN A 21 -34.44 -60.85 -13.29
C ASN A 21 -35.72 -60.64 -12.48
N GLN A 22 -35.71 -59.64 -11.59
CA GLN A 22 -36.63 -58.50 -11.74
C GLN A 22 -36.16 -57.27 -10.96
N GLU A 23 -36.39 -56.09 -11.56
CA GLU A 23 -36.41 -54.82 -10.85
C GLU A 23 -37.70 -54.72 -10.03
N ALA A 24 -37.61 -54.44 -8.73
CA ALA A 24 -38.64 -53.72 -7.96
C ALA A 24 -38.15 -53.41 -6.53
N VAL A 25 -38.06 -52.11 -6.21
CA VAL A 25 -38.36 -51.59 -4.87
C VAL A 25 -39.90 -51.58 -4.69
N PRO A 26 -40.52 -51.38 -3.50
CA PRO A 26 -39.97 -50.76 -2.28
C PRO A 26 -40.50 -51.39 -0.96
N ASP A 27 -40.58 -50.56 0.09
CA ASP A 27 -41.55 -50.55 1.19
C ASP A 27 -41.53 -51.60 2.33
N GLU A 28 -41.09 -51.09 3.49
CA GLU A 28 -41.92 -50.77 4.66
C GLU A 28 -42.52 -51.88 5.57
N MET A 29 -42.75 -51.44 6.82
CA MET A 29 -43.66 -51.98 7.84
C MET A 29 -43.31 -53.28 8.62
N MET A 30 -42.99 -53.02 9.90
CA MET A 30 -43.54 -53.67 11.10
C MET A 30 -43.01 -55.07 11.53
N ARG A 31 -43.10 -55.48 12.81
CA ARG A 31 -43.24 -54.84 14.16
C ARG A 31 -43.25 -56.00 15.20
N VAL A 32 -43.34 -55.69 16.50
CA VAL A 32 -43.71 -56.58 17.62
C VAL A 32 -42.58 -57.50 18.11
N ASP A 33 -42.36 -57.78 19.40
CA ASP A 33 -42.34 -57.04 20.71
C ASP A 33 -41.59 -58.03 21.68
N GLU A 34 -41.39 -57.91 23.00
CA GLU A 34 -41.89 -57.06 24.10
C GLU A 34 -40.86 -57.13 25.28
N GLN A 35 -41.12 -56.40 26.38
CA GLN A 35 -40.67 -56.65 27.77
C GLN A 35 -39.21 -56.39 28.24
N ASP A 36 -39.15 -55.48 29.23
CA ASP A 36 -38.41 -55.51 30.51
C ASP A 36 -36.86 -55.51 30.56
N GLY A 37 -36.21 -54.79 31.48
CA GLY A 37 -36.74 -53.88 32.51
C GLY A 37 -35.68 -53.56 33.58
N GLU A 38 -35.77 -52.35 34.18
CA GLU A 38 -34.89 -51.83 35.26
C GLU A 38 -33.39 -51.66 34.87
N GLY A 39 -32.64 -50.64 35.30
CA GLY A 39 -32.96 -49.52 36.19
C GLY A 39 -32.12 -49.56 37.46
N ASN A 40 -30.90 -48.99 37.44
CA ASN A 40 -30.24 -48.62 38.70
C ASN A 40 -29.25 -47.46 38.58
N GLU A 41 -29.46 -46.50 39.47
CA GLU A 41 -28.68 -45.32 39.79
C GLU A 41 -27.33 -45.68 40.45
N LEU A 42 -26.26 -44.98 40.09
CA LEU A 42 -25.07 -44.81 40.95
C LEU A 42 -24.52 -43.38 40.81
N VAL A 43 -24.80 -42.58 41.83
CA VAL A 43 -24.05 -41.36 42.17
C VAL A 43 -22.86 -41.75 43.05
N GLU A 44 -21.77 -40.97 42.99
CA GLU A 44 -20.62 -40.83 43.92
C GLU A 44 -19.29 -40.74 43.13
N THR A 45 -18.28 -39.94 43.48
CA THR A 45 -18.17 -38.80 44.43
C THR A 45 -17.08 -37.83 43.90
N GLN A 46 -17.04 -36.59 44.40
CA GLN A 46 -15.87 -35.72 44.22
C GLN A 46 -14.70 -36.18 45.12
N GLY A 47 -13.51 -36.33 44.53
CA GLY A 47 -12.28 -36.62 45.26
C GLY A 47 -11.07 -35.95 44.60
N GLY A 48 -10.79 -34.71 44.96
CA GLY A 48 -9.67 -33.94 44.37
C GLY A 48 -8.34 -34.18 45.08
N GLN A 49 -7.29 -34.45 44.30
CA GLN A 49 -5.90 -34.33 44.75
C GLN A 49 -5.08 -33.59 43.67
N ASN A 50 -4.38 -32.53 44.07
CA ASN A 50 -3.39 -31.88 43.23
C ASN A 50 -2.09 -32.70 43.26
N GLU A 51 -1.62 -33.19 42.11
CA GLU A 51 -0.20 -33.43 41.87
C GLU A 51 0.22 -32.80 40.55
N THR A 52 1.45 -32.27 40.51
CA THR A 52 1.93 -31.37 39.45
C THR A 52 2.60 -32.14 38.31
N GLY A 53 2.13 -31.94 37.08
CA GLY A 53 2.75 -32.53 35.89
C GLY A 53 2.38 -31.76 34.63
N THR A 54 3.05 -30.64 34.38
CA THR A 54 2.93 -29.89 33.11
C THR A 54 3.44 -30.78 31.97
N PRO A 55 2.62 -31.16 30.97
CA PRO A 55 3.14 -31.77 29.76
C PRO A 55 3.94 -30.71 28.98
N PRO A 56 5.00 -31.09 28.24
CA PRO A 56 5.77 -30.12 27.47
C PRO A 56 4.87 -29.49 26.40
N GLU A 57 4.92 -28.17 26.30
CA GLU A 57 4.36 -27.43 25.17
C GLU A 57 5.10 -27.90 23.91
N GLN A 58 4.44 -28.69 23.08
CA GLN A 58 4.88 -28.88 21.71
C GLN A 58 4.62 -27.55 21.00
N GLU A 59 5.70 -26.95 20.54
CA GLU A 59 5.74 -25.75 19.72
C GLU A 59 4.99 -26.02 18.41
N ILE A 60 3.66 -25.86 18.45
CA ILE A 60 2.82 -25.81 17.27
C ILE A 60 3.26 -24.59 16.48
N GLY A 61 4.01 -24.84 15.40
CA GLY A 61 4.59 -23.79 14.57
C GLY A 61 3.52 -22.77 14.20
N SER A 62 3.83 -21.50 14.42
CA SER A 62 2.86 -20.40 14.38
C SER A 62 2.03 -20.43 13.11
N VAL A 63 0.80 -20.93 13.22
CA VAL A 63 -0.22 -20.79 12.18
C VAL A 63 -0.55 -19.31 12.08
N HIS A 64 0.11 -18.65 11.13
CA HIS A 64 -0.08 -17.25 10.84
C HIS A 64 -1.45 -17.10 10.17
N TYR A 65 -2.51 -17.10 10.99
CA TYR A 65 -3.85 -16.68 10.60
C TYR A 65 -3.85 -15.16 10.41
N GLY A 66 -3.13 -14.72 9.38
CA GLY A 66 -3.23 -13.40 8.77
C GLY A 66 -4.56 -13.29 8.02
N ASN A 67 -5.67 -13.40 8.75
CA ASN A 67 -6.89 -12.71 8.37
C ASN A 67 -6.89 -11.41 9.16
N GLN A 68 -5.98 -10.51 8.79
CA GLN A 68 -6.04 -9.14 9.27
C GLN A 68 -7.26 -8.49 8.63
N ILE A 69 -8.39 -8.59 9.33
CA ILE A 69 -9.52 -7.67 9.10
C ILE A 69 -9.08 -6.29 9.60
N ASN A 70 -8.20 -5.66 8.81
CA ASN A 70 -7.91 -4.25 8.79
C ASN A 70 -9.21 -3.54 8.36
N ASN A 71 -10.20 -3.52 9.25
CA ASN A 71 -11.33 -2.62 9.14
C ASN A 71 -10.79 -1.21 9.42
N PRO A 72 -10.72 -0.32 8.41
CA PRO A 72 -10.12 0.99 8.58
C PRO A 72 -11.09 1.92 9.31
N GLN A 73 -11.30 1.73 10.62
CA GLN A 73 -11.74 2.82 11.50
C GLN A 73 -10.56 3.75 11.89
N THR A 74 -9.49 3.68 11.10
CA THR A 74 -8.20 4.37 11.18
C THR A 74 -8.29 5.81 10.67
N GLU A 75 -7.18 6.54 10.73
CA GLU A 75 -7.11 7.95 10.31
C GLU A 75 -7.34 8.14 8.79
N ALA A 76 -6.99 7.15 7.97
CA ALA A 76 -7.18 7.17 6.51
C ALA A 76 -8.67 7.29 6.13
N GLN A 77 -9.51 6.38 6.63
CA GLN A 77 -10.96 6.44 6.44
C GLN A 77 -11.57 7.75 6.97
N GLN A 78 -11.10 8.23 8.12
CA GLN A 78 -11.56 9.51 8.66
C GLN A 78 -11.11 10.69 7.79
N ALA A 79 -9.97 10.60 7.09
CA ALA A 79 -9.55 11.59 6.09
C ALA A 79 -10.42 11.51 4.81
N PHE A 80 -10.69 10.30 4.31
CA PHE A 80 -11.55 10.05 3.14
C PHE A 80 -12.95 10.66 3.30
N ARG A 81 -13.69 10.34 4.37
CA ARG A 81 -15.02 10.96 4.60
C ARG A 81 -14.97 12.48 4.78
N ARG A 82 -13.84 13.03 5.26
CA ARG A 82 -13.63 14.50 5.32
C ARG A 82 -13.39 15.11 3.94
N GLN A 83 -12.75 14.36 3.03
CA GLN A 83 -12.51 14.73 1.63
C GLN A 83 -13.80 14.68 0.81
N ASN A 84 -14.55 13.58 0.85
CA ASN A 84 -15.78 13.39 0.06
C ASN A 84 -16.85 14.38 0.51
N ALA A 85 -17.08 14.51 1.83
CA ALA A 85 -17.93 15.56 2.38
C ALA A 85 -17.40 16.99 2.13
N SER A 86 -16.16 17.19 1.67
CA SER A 86 -15.68 18.49 1.16
C SER A 86 -15.97 18.70 -0.32
N ALA A 87 -15.84 17.67 -1.15
CA ALA A 87 -16.20 17.68 -2.57
C ALA A 87 -17.71 17.91 -2.76
N GLN A 88 -18.56 17.13 -2.09
CA GLN A 88 -20.02 17.31 -2.07
C GLN A 88 -20.43 18.74 -1.64
N ARG A 89 -19.68 19.37 -0.72
CA ARG A 89 -19.91 20.78 -0.32
C ARG A 89 -19.47 21.79 -1.38
N GLN A 90 -18.46 21.50 -2.18
CA GLN A 90 -18.03 22.36 -3.29
C GLN A 90 -19.05 22.25 -4.44
N GLU A 91 -19.38 21.04 -4.86
CA GLU A 91 -20.39 20.80 -5.90
C GLU A 91 -21.74 21.46 -5.57
N ARG A 92 -22.21 21.35 -4.31
CA ARG A 92 -23.47 22.02 -3.93
C ARG A 92 -23.38 23.55 -4.02
N VAL A 93 -22.21 24.15 -3.75
CA VAL A 93 -22.00 25.61 -3.94
C VAL A 93 -21.95 25.98 -5.42
N GLU A 94 -21.32 25.17 -6.26
CA GLU A 94 -21.31 25.37 -7.72
C GLU A 94 -22.71 25.20 -8.32
N ALA A 95 -23.51 24.26 -7.83
CA ALA A 95 -24.92 24.07 -8.20
C ALA A 95 -25.82 25.23 -7.71
N GLU A 96 -25.59 25.75 -6.51
CA GLU A 96 -26.24 26.98 -6.00
C GLU A 96 -25.90 28.18 -6.92
N GLU A 97 -24.62 28.39 -7.27
CA GLU A 97 -24.19 29.49 -8.15
C GLU A 97 -24.69 29.32 -9.61
N ALA A 98 -24.72 28.10 -10.13
CA ALA A 98 -25.30 27.80 -11.45
C ALA A 98 -26.81 28.08 -11.48
N THR A 99 -27.53 27.75 -10.40
CA THR A 99 -28.96 28.05 -10.24
C THR A 99 -29.21 29.56 -10.16
N GLU A 100 -28.36 30.31 -9.45
CA GLU A 100 -28.43 31.77 -9.41
C GLU A 100 -28.19 32.39 -10.80
N LYS A 101 -27.12 31.99 -11.50
CA LYS A 101 -26.83 32.42 -12.88
C LYS A 101 -27.99 32.13 -13.84
N GLN A 102 -28.59 30.94 -13.76
CA GLN A 102 -29.76 30.58 -14.57
C GLN A 102 -30.97 31.45 -14.22
N THR A 103 -31.20 31.75 -12.94
CA THR A 103 -32.32 32.60 -12.49
C THR A 103 -32.15 34.05 -12.96
N ILE A 104 -30.93 34.59 -12.92
CA ILE A 104 -30.59 35.90 -13.48
C ILE A 104 -30.85 35.91 -14.99
N ALA A 105 -30.30 34.96 -15.74
CA ALA A 105 -30.47 34.88 -17.19
C ALA A 105 -31.94 34.68 -17.62
N GLN A 106 -32.76 33.96 -16.84
CA GLN A 106 -34.20 33.87 -17.07
C GLN A 106 -34.91 35.21 -16.79
N THR A 107 -34.48 35.94 -15.76
CA THR A 107 -35.04 37.27 -15.43
C THR A 107 -34.73 38.29 -16.52
N GLU A 108 -33.49 38.36 -17.00
CA GLU A 108 -33.07 39.24 -18.10
C GLU A 108 -33.85 38.94 -19.40
N ASN A 109 -34.01 37.67 -19.76
CA ASN A 109 -34.80 37.27 -20.94
C ASN A 109 -36.29 37.65 -20.81
N ASN A 110 -36.85 37.61 -19.59
CA ASN A 110 -38.21 38.05 -19.33
C ASN A 110 -38.35 39.58 -19.42
N GLU A 111 -37.37 40.36 -18.94
CA GLU A 111 -37.38 41.82 -19.13
C GLU A 111 -37.27 42.19 -20.62
N ILE A 112 -36.37 41.54 -21.37
CA ILE A 112 -36.23 41.72 -22.83
C ILE A 112 -37.57 41.42 -23.53
N SER A 113 -38.21 40.29 -23.21
CA SER A 113 -39.48 39.88 -23.83
C SER A 113 -40.62 40.88 -23.54
N ASN A 114 -40.75 41.35 -22.31
CA ASN A 114 -41.74 42.36 -21.92
C ASN A 114 -41.51 43.70 -22.63
N ASN A 115 -40.24 44.09 -22.82
CA ASN A 115 -39.90 45.34 -23.50
C ASN A 115 -40.21 45.26 -25.03
N LEU A 116 -40.13 44.06 -25.62
CA LEU A 116 -40.56 43.83 -27.02
C LEU A 116 -42.09 43.89 -27.19
N ASP A 117 -42.87 43.27 -26.29
CA ASP A 117 -44.34 43.19 -26.42
C ASP A 117 -45.01 44.57 -26.36
N THR A 118 -44.50 45.49 -25.53
CA THR A 118 -45.02 46.87 -25.45
C THR A 118 -44.80 47.71 -26.72
N GLY A 119 -43.91 47.30 -27.63
CA GLY A 119 -43.64 48.01 -28.88
C GLY A 119 -44.60 47.69 -30.04
N ALA A 120 -45.42 46.65 -29.93
CA ALA A 120 -46.06 46.01 -31.08
C ALA A 120 -47.53 46.41 -31.36
N ASN A 121 -48.11 47.38 -30.64
CA ASN A 121 -49.54 47.71 -30.75
C ASN A 121 -49.85 49.21 -31.01
N ILE A 122 -49.46 49.69 -32.19
CA ILE A 122 -49.99 50.95 -32.77
C ILE A 122 -50.14 50.83 -34.29
N THR A 123 -51.20 50.13 -34.73
CA THR A 123 -51.65 50.15 -36.13
C THR A 123 -53.04 50.75 -36.30
N ASP A 124 -53.08 51.80 -37.12
CA ASP A 124 -54.23 52.41 -37.80
C ASP A 124 -55.28 53.19 -37.00
N SER A 125 -55.16 54.53 -37.04
CA SER A 125 -56.26 55.41 -37.46
C SER A 125 -55.79 56.83 -37.81
N ASN A 126 -55.46 57.02 -39.08
CA ASN A 126 -55.67 58.24 -39.89
C ASN A 126 -55.66 59.64 -39.21
N ILE A 127 -54.60 60.44 -39.47
CA ILE A 127 -54.63 61.82 -40.02
C ILE A 127 -53.18 62.24 -40.33
N GLY A 128 -52.92 62.87 -41.47
CA GLY A 128 -51.56 63.21 -41.90
C GLY A 128 -51.33 64.69 -42.21
N SER A 129 -50.08 65.14 -42.11
CA SER A 129 -49.52 66.26 -42.89
C SER A 129 -47.99 66.36 -42.73
N SER A 130 -47.29 66.51 -43.86
CA SER A 130 -46.00 67.22 -44.00
C SER A 130 -44.94 67.10 -42.87
N GLY A 131 -43.99 66.18 -43.04
CA GLY A 131 -42.72 66.15 -42.33
C GLY A 131 -41.83 65.07 -42.91
N ALA A 132 -40.66 65.44 -43.45
CA ALA A 132 -39.70 64.49 -43.97
C ALA A 132 -38.41 64.63 -43.17
N ASP A 133 -38.19 63.69 -42.25
CA ASP A 133 -36.91 63.49 -41.56
C ASP A 133 -36.60 61.99 -41.62
N ASP A 134 -35.54 61.65 -42.37
CA ASP A 134 -35.02 60.29 -42.54
C ASP A 134 -34.14 59.94 -41.34
N VAL A 135 -34.77 59.59 -40.22
CA VAL A 135 -34.07 59.13 -39.01
C VAL A 135 -33.55 57.70 -39.22
N SER A 136 -32.37 57.62 -39.83
CA SER A 136 -31.61 56.39 -40.01
C SER A 136 -31.46 55.59 -38.71
N LEU A 137 -31.56 54.27 -38.83
CA LEU A 137 -31.21 53.33 -37.76
C LEU A 137 -29.69 53.36 -37.51
N GLN A 138 -29.24 54.28 -36.67
CA GLN A 138 -27.90 54.23 -36.09
C GLN A 138 -27.94 53.42 -34.79
N SER A 139 -27.17 52.33 -34.77
CA SER A 139 -27.02 51.44 -33.62
C SER A 139 -26.02 52.03 -32.62
N ASP A 140 -26.42 53.11 -31.93
CA ASP A 140 -25.62 53.70 -30.86
C ASP A 140 -25.80 52.87 -29.57
N ALA A 141 -24.84 51.97 -29.32
CA ALA A 141 -24.81 51.12 -28.13
C ALA A 141 -24.51 51.97 -26.87
N ASN A 142 -25.56 52.33 -26.13
CA ASN A 142 -25.42 53.15 -24.93
C ASN A 142 -25.45 52.29 -23.65
N THR A 143 -24.24 51.91 -23.21
CA THR A 143 -23.81 51.51 -21.86
C THR A 143 -24.92 51.39 -20.80
N ALA A 144 -25.24 50.16 -20.42
CA ALA A 144 -25.78 49.84 -19.10
C ALA A 144 -24.60 49.65 -18.12
N ASP A 145 -24.74 50.19 -16.91
CA ASP A 145 -23.67 50.27 -15.91
C ASP A 145 -23.63 48.97 -15.07
N LEU A 146 -22.63 48.12 -15.31
CA LEU A 146 -22.39 46.90 -14.53
C LEU A 146 -21.41 47.21 -13.39
N PRO A 147 -21.69 46.81 -12.13
CA PRO A 147 -20.77 47.04 -11.02
C PRO A 147 -19.53 46.15 -11.13
N GLU A 148 -18.42 46.71 -11.63
CA GLU A 148 -17.13 46.01 -11.69
C GLU A 148 -16.65 45.61 -10.28
N ILE A 149 -16.44 44.30 -10.06
CA ILE A 149 -15.74 43.78 -8.90
C ILE A 149 -14.23 43.84 -9.21
N PRO A 150 -13.43 44.66 -8.50
CA PRO A 150 -12.05 44.94 -8.93
C PRO A 150 -11.08 43.80 -8.59
N ILE A 151 -10.89 42.87 -9.52
CA ILE A 151 -9.79 41.90 -9.49
C ILE A 151 -8.45 42.61 -9.76
N SER A 152 -7.71 42.93 -8.69
CA SER A 152 -6.43 43.62 -8.78
C SER A 152 -5.25 42.64 -8.92
N THR A 153 -4.74 42.48 -10.14
CA THR A 153 -3.47 41.76 -10.41
C THR A 153 -2.64 42.50 -11.46
N SER A 154 -1.53 43.14 -11.05
CA SER A 154 -0.24 43.17 -11.78
C SER A 154 0.79 44.09 -11.10
N ASP A 155 2.07 43.79 -11.34
CA ASP A 155 3.26 44.52 -10.92
C ASP A 155 3.23 46.05 -11.09
N THR A 156 3.93 46.74 -10.19
CA THR A 156 4.92 47.76 -10.59
C THR A 156 6.11 47.75 -9.62
N ASN A 157 7.23 47.20 -10.06
CA ASN A 157 8.51 47.23 -9.35
C ASN A 157 9.48 48.17 -10.09
N ASP A 158 9.59 49.44 -9.68
CA ASP A 158 10.86 50.19 -9.81
C ASP A 158 10.92 51.52 -9.00
N LEU A 159 12.16 52.01 -8.82
CA LEU A 159 12.63 53.33 -8.36
C LEU A 159 12.64 53.67 -6.84
N ARG A 160 13.84 53.48 -6.27
CA ARG A 160 14.72 54.51 -5.64
C ARG A 160 14.05 55.83 -5.15
N GLY A 161 14.35 56.38 -3.98
CA GLY A 161 15.37 56.02 -2.97
C GLY A 161 16.29 57.20 -2.58
N ASP A 162 15.94 57.90 -1.49
CA ASP A 162 16.67 58.93 -0.73
C ASP A 162 15.70 59.41 0.39
N ARG A 163 16.05 59.98 1.55
CA ARG A 163 17.25 60.04 2.40
C ARG A 163 16.84 60.72 3.73
N GLU A 164 17.73 60.73 4.73
CA GLU A 164 17.62 61.41 6.04
C GLU A 164 16.61 60.80 7.04
N ASP A 165 16.76 60.84 8.37
CA ASP A 165 17.88 60.75 9.35
C ASP A 165 17.31 61.24 10.71
N ILE A 166 17.76 60.63 11.82
CA ILE A 166 18.01 61.18 13.17
C ILE A 166 17.62 60.22 14.32
N GLY A 167 18.63 59.86 15.12
CA GLY A 167 18.51 59.19 16.44
C GLY A 167 18.45 57.65 16.36
N GLY A 168 19.27 56.86 17.08
CA GLY A 168 20.13 57.13 18.24
C GLY A 168 19.47 56.59 19.53
N ASN A 169 20.06 55.69 20.33
CA ASN A 169 21.41 55.13 20.33
C ASN A 169 21.41 53.70 20.90
N ASN A 170 22.34 52.84 20.48
CA ASN A 170 23.44 52.44 21.38
C ASN A 170 24.66 51.93 20.56
N ARG A 171 25.85 51.86 21.19
CA ARG A 171 27.13 51.50 20.53
C ARG A 171 27.87 50.37 21.23
N ASN A 172 28.93 49.91 20.53
CA ASN A 172 30.03 49.03 20.92
C ASN A 172 29.83 47.62 20.33
N ASP A 173 30.30 47.33 19.12
CA ASP A 173 31.70 47.40 18.66
C ASP A 173 32.66 46.66 19.61
N ARG A 174 33.24 45.54 19.14
CA ARG A 174 34.62 45.52 18.62
C ARG A 174 35.13 44.10 18.38
N ALA A 175 35.30 43.72 17.11
CA ALA A 175 36.24 42.66 16.74
C ALA A 175 37.68 43.24 16.65
N PRO A 176 38.69 42.45 17.03
CA PRO A 176 39.81 42.14 16.13
C PRO A 176 39.86 40.61 15.88
N ASP A 177 40.08 40.13 14.66
CA ASP A 177 41.37 40.10 13.97
C ASP A 177 42.36 39.12 14.64
N PHE A 178 42.62 37.99 13.97
CA PHE A 178 43.54 36.96 14.45
C PHE A 178 44.31 36.37 13.26
N VAL A 179 45.62 36.64 13.24
CA VAL A 179 46.60 36.02 12.34
C VAL A 179 47.55 35.17 13.19
N PRO A 180 47.70 33.88 12.93
CA PRO A 180 48.77 33.08 13.52
C PRO A 180 50.05 33.24 12.69
N ASP A 181 51.11 33.74 13.31
CA ASP A 181 52.47 33.76 12.73
C ASP A 181 53.38 32.76 13.49
N GLN A 182 54.52 32.42 12.89
CA GLN A 182 55.49 31.45 13.45
C GLN A 182 56.36 32.11 14.55
N ASP A 183 56.66 31.41 15.65
CA ASP A 183 58.00 30.80 15.85
C ASP A 183 58.24 30.16 17.25
N GLN A 184 58.96 29.04 17.22
CA GLN A 184 60.05 28.57 18.12
C GLN A 184 60.09 28.99 19.61
N THR A 185 60.25 28.01 20.53
CA THR A 185 61.55 27.63 21.14
C THR A 185 61.43 26.76 22.41
N SER A 186 62.12 25.61 22.41
CA SER A 186 62.93 25.07 23.52
C SER A 186 63.75 23.90 22.92
N ASP A 187 65.09 23.97 22.84
CA ASP A 187 66.09 23.92 23.92
C ASP A 187 65.88 22.71 24.85
N ALA A 188 66.83 21.78 25.03
CA ALA A 188 68.16 21.56 24.42
C ALA A 188 68.50 20.03 24.58
N VAL A 189 69.61 19.42 24.14
CA VAL A 189 71.00 19.86 23.92
C VAL A 189 71.65 19.07 22.77
N GLN A 190 72.69 19.64 22.16
CA GLN A 190 73.76 18.86 21.53
C GLN A 190 74.87 18.67 22.56
N ASP A 191 75.46 17.46 22.63
CA ASP A 191 76.78 17.26 23.24
C ASP A 191 77.74 16.74 22.17
N ALA A 192 78.98 17.23 22.19
CA ALA A 192 79.94 17.07 21.10
C ALA A 192 81.28 16.56 21.65
N LEU A 193 81.52 15.25 21.50
CA LEU A 193 82.79 14.62 21.83
C LEU A 193 83.61 14.34 20.56
N GLU A 194 84.22 15.41 20.06
CA GLU A 194 85.31 15.34 19.08
C GLU A 194 86.59 14.82 19.76
N LEU A 195 86.97 13.56 19.48
CA LEU A 195 88.24 13.00 19.96
C LEU A 195 88.95 12.14 18.90
N GLY A 196 90.03 12.73 18.35
CA GLY A 196 91.28 12.01 18.07
C GLY A 196 91.28 10.95 16.98
N ALA A 197 91.57 11.35 15.74
CA ALA A 197 92.15 10.42 14.78
C ALA A 197 93.58 10.02 15.21
N VAL A 198 93.84 8.71 15.25
CA VAL A 198 95.19 8.13 15.31
C VAL A 198 95.26 6.92 14.38
N GLU A 199 96.12 7.02 13.36
CA GLU A 199 96.57 5.87 12.56
C GLU A 199 97.71 5.17 13.32
N GLU A 200 97.67 3.83 13.44
CA GLU A 200 98.72 2.94 12.92
C GLU A 200 98.43 1.45 13.23
N GLU A 201 98.84 0.60 12.29
CA GLU A 201 99.19 -0.83 12.39
C GLU A 201 98.23 -1.86 13.04
N ALA A 202 97.80 -2.80 12.20
CA ALA A 202 97.33 -4.11 12.63
C ALA A 202 98.49 -4.99 13.16
N PRO A 203 98.14 -6.08 13.86
CA PRO A 203 98.67 -7.37 13.43
C PRO A 203 97.54 -8.34 13.06
N THR A 204 97.82 -9.17 12.05
CA THR A 204 97.01 -10.36 11.75
C THR A 204 97.13 -11.38 12.88
N ASP A 205 96.01 -11.94 13.34
CA ASP A 205 96.01 -13.30 13.89
C ASP A 205 94.80 -14.06 13.32
N ASP A 206 95.01 -15.34 13.03
CA ASP A 206 94.14 -16.15 12.18
C ASP A 206 93.20 -17.00 13.03
N VAL A 207 91.99 -16.48 13.25
CA VAL A 207 90.85 -17.25 13.76
C VAL A 207 89.72 -17.06 12.77
N THR A 208 89.43 -18.11 12.00
CA THR A 208 88.15 -18.25 11.29
C THR A 208 87.05 -18.42 12.32
N ASP A 209 86.52 -17.29 12.80
CA ASP A 209 85.22 -17.25 13.43
C ASP A 209 84.22 -17.64 12.32
N ASP A 210 83.75 -18.88 12.35
CA ASP A 210 82.63 -19.32 11.53
C ASP A 210 81.39 -18.56 12.04
N VAL A 211 81.26 -17.32 11.56
CA VAL A 211 80.02 -16.56 11.66
C VAL A 211 79.00 -17.36 10.85
N ASP A 212 78.23 -18.19 11.56
CA ASP A 212 77.01 -18.80 11.02
C ASP A 212 76.24 -17.68 10.32
N GLU A 213 76.16 -17.75 8.98
CA GLU A 213 75.31 -16.86 8.20
C GLU A 213 73.88 -17.15 8.68
N ILE A 214 73.39 -16.31 9.62
CA ILE A 214 72.02 -16.34 10.09
C ILE A 214 71.18 -16.24 8.81
N PRO A 215 70.47 -17.30 8.41
CA PRO A 215 69.90 -17.35 7.08
C PRO A 215 68.95 -16.16 6.94
N GLU A 216 69.17 -15.35 5.91
CA GLU A 216 68.33 -14.20 5.62
C GLU A 216 66.90 -14.72 5.45
N ILE A 217 66.08 -14.47 6.47
CA ILE A 217 64.71 -14.95 6.51
C ILE A 217 63.94 -14.20 5.44
N GLU A 218 63.73 -14.85 4.29
CA GLU A 218 62.80 -14.38 3.26
C GLU A 218 61.42 -14.20 3.91
N GLU A 219 61.13 -12.97 4.31
CA GLU A 219 59.85 -12.61 4.91
C GLU A 219 58.78 -12.81 3.83
N VAL A 220 57.96 -13.84 4.01
CA VAL A 220 56.92 -14.20 3.06
C VAL A 220 56.02 -12.98 2.86
N ALA A 221 56.02 -12.47 1.63
CA ALA A 221 55.34 -11.24 1.29
C ALA A 221 53.84 -11.39 1.59
N LYS A 222 53.34 -10.53 2.48
CA LYS A 222 51.95 -10.52 2.93
C LYS A 222 51.00 -10.28 1.76
N VAL A 223 50.00 -11.13 1.58
CA VAL A 223 49.01 -11.04 0.50
C VAL A 223 47.62 -11.13 1.10
N ALA A 224 46.70 -10.27 0.63
CA ALA A 224 45.32 -10.34 1.09
C ALA A 224 44.66 -11.65 0.60
N ASP A 225 44.10 -12.41 1.52
CA ASP A 225 43.43 -13.69 1.27
C ASP A 225 41.94 -13.48 0.97
N ALA A 226 41.32 -14.43 0.26
CA ALA A 226 39.90 -14.30 -0.11
C ALA A 226 38.98 -14.32 1.13
N PRO A 227 38.13 -13.29 1.36
CA PRO A 227 37.24 -13.25 2.51
C PRO A 227 36.22 -14.40 2.52
N ASP A 228 35.94 -14.93 3.70
CA ASP A 228 34.91 -15.94 3.91
C ASP A 228 33.53 -15.24 3.87
N LEU A 229 32.80 -15.36 2.76
CA LEU A 229 31.47 -14.77 2.56
C LEU A 229 30.37 -15.84 2.57
N ARG A 230 29.28 -15.57 3.29
CA ARG A 230 28.05 -16.35 3.25
C ARG A 230 26.86 -15.43 3.05
N VAL A 231 25.96 -15.84 2.16
CA VAL A 231 24.66 -15.23 1.90
C VAL A 231 23.62 -16.34 1.79
N GLY A 232 22.36 -16.04 2.07
CA GLY A 232 21.23 -16.93 1.82
C GLY A 232 20.03 -16.15 1.35
N ASN A 233 19.17 -16.78 0.54
CA ASN A 233 17.89 -16.19 0.17
C ASN A 233 17.02 -15.96 1.41
N VAL A 234 16.21 -14.92 1.38
CA VAL A 234 15.29 -14.54 2.46
C VAL A 234 13.94 -14.15 1.90
N THR A 235 12.89 -14.44 2.66
CA THR A 235 11.50 -14.09 2.36
C THR A 235 10.95 -13.29 3.53
N GLY A 236 10.12 -12.29 3.28
CA GLY A 236 9.40 -11.54 4.32
C GLY A 236 8.31 -10.66 3.72
N ALA A 237 7.47 -10.10 4.59
CA ALA A 237 6.44 -9.14 4.19
C ALA A 237 7.05 -7.79 3.75
N GLU A 238 6.32 -7.06 2.92
CA GLU A 238 6.48 -5.60 2.82
C GLU A 238 6.03 -4.89 4.11
N ASP A 239 6.16 -3.56 4.14
CA ASP A 239 6.00 -2.66 5.31
C ASP A 239 6.89 -2.99 6.53
N GLY A 240 7.64 -4.09 6.45
CA GLY A 240 8.49 -4.65 7.48
C GLY A 240 9.97 -4.55 7.15
N ALA A 241 10.78 -4.84 8.18
CA ALA A 241 12.22 -4.97 8.07
C ALA A 241 12.60 -6.45 7.83
N ILE A 242 12.76 -6.85 6.57
CA ILE A 242 13.17 -8.20 6.18
C ILE A 242 14.62 -8.42 6.62
N SER A 243 14.86 -9.44 7.46
CA SER A 243 16.19 -9.75 7.99
C SER A 243 17.09 -10.39 6.93
N LEU A 244 18.29 -9.84 6.72
CA LEU A 244 19.25 -10.32 5.71
C LEU A 244 20.20 -11.37 6.31
N ASN A 245 20.28 -12.52 5.67
CA ASN A 245 21.11 -13.63 6.14
C ASN A 245 22.52 -13.57 5.52
N VAL A 246 23.29 -12.55 5.93
CA VAL A 246 24.61 -12.19 5.36
C VAL A 246 25.69 -12.17 6.44
N SER A 247 26.84 -12.81 6.18
CA SER A 247 28.02 -12.73 7.05
C SER A 247 29.31 -12.73 6.22
N ALA A 248 30.28 -11.88 6.57
CA ALA A 248 31.61 -11.85 5.96
C ALA A 248 32.70 -11.80 7.02
N ALA A 249 33.80 -12.55 6.82
CA ALA A 249 34.95 -12.60 7.70
C ALA A 249 36.28 -12.56 6.91
N LEU A 250 37.35 -12.15 7.58
CA LEU A 250 38.73 -12.27 7.07
C LEU A 250 39.21 -13.73 7.22
N ASN A 251 40.14 -14.13 6.36
CA ASN A 251 40.71 -15.48 6.32
C ASN A 251 42.23 -15.40 6.04
N ASP A 252 42.92 -14.55 6.80
CA ASP A 252 44.37 -14.37 6.78
C ASP A 252 45.12 -15.70 7.03
N LEU A 253 45.84 -16.19 6.02
CA LEU A 253 46.62 -17.44 6.09
C LEU A 253 48.12 -17.22 6.29
N ASP A 254 48.65 -16.02 6.06
CA ASP A 254 50.09 -15.71 6.17
C ASP A 254 50.47 -14.92 7.43
N GLY A 255 49.49 -14.43 8.19
CA GLY A 255 49.64 -13.65 9.41
C GLY A 255 49.96 -12.18 9.12
N GLY A 256 49.14 -11.55 8.28
CA GLY A 256 49.20 -10.13 7.94
C GLY A 256 48.51 -9.22 8.97
N ASN A 257 47.96 -8.11 8.48
CA ASN A 257 47.01 -7.26 9.19
C ASN A 257 45.95 -6.76 8.19
N GLU A 258 45.11 -7.69 7.74
CA GLU A 258 44.06 -7.40 6.78
C GLU A 258 42.98 -6.46 7.33
N THR A 259 42.31 -5.73 6.44
CA THR A 259 41.11 -4.95 6.73
C THR A 259 39.97 -5.34 5.78
N LEU A 260 38.77 -5.58 6.33
CA LEU A 260 37.60 -5.99 5.57
C LEU A 260 36.69 -4.80 5.24
N SER A 261 36.32 -4.68 3.97
CA SER A 261 35.26 -3.78 3.49
C SER A 261 34.15 -4.61 2.83
N VAL A 262 32.88 -4.22 2.99
CA VAL A 262 31.75 -4.91 2.37
C VAL A 262 30.86 -3.90 1.65
N VAL A 263 30.50 -4.22 0.41
CA VAL A 263 29.58 -3.47 -0.43
C VAL A 263 28.42 -4.37 -0.83
N ILE A 264 27.20 -3.90 -0.63
CA ILE A 264 25.97 -4.53 -1.12
C ILE A 264 25.50 -3.73 -2.33
N SER A 265 25.11 -4.40 -3.42
CA SER A 265 24.59 -3.77 -4.64
C SER A 265 23.31 -4.46 -5.12
N GLY A 266 22.54 -3.76 -5.95
CA GLY A 266 21.22 -4.21 -6.40
C GLY A 266 20.09 -3.85 -5.44
N VAL A 267 20.33 -2.97 -4.46
CA VAL A 267 19.27 -2.44 -3.59
C VAL A 267 18.34 -1.56 -4.45
N PRO A 268 17.02 -1.83 -4.47
CA PRO A 268 16.05 -1.05 -5.25
C PRO A 268 16.06 0.46 -4.88
N GLU A 269 15.51 1.28 -5.78
CA GLU A 269 15.11 2.64 -5.42
C GLU A 269 13.92 2.58 -4.43
N GLY A 270 13.85 3.50 -3.47
CA GLY A 270 12.93 3.42 -2.32
C GLY A 270 13.42 2.53 -1.17
N ALA A 271 14.03 1.39 -1.45
CA ALA A 271 14.47 0.43 -0.43
C ALA A 271 15.60 0.94 0.48
N VAL A 272 15.55 0.58 1.77
CA VAL A 272 16.45 1.08 2.82
C VAL A 272 17.10 -0.07 3.59
N LEU A 273 18.42 -0.04 3.77
CA LEU A 273 19.10 -0.92 4.73
C LEU A 273 19.14 -0.27 6.12
N SER A 274 18.91 -1.04 7.18
CA SER A 274 18.96 -0.55 8.57
C SER A 274 20.35 -0.13 9.05
N ALA A 275 21.41 -0.47 8.31
CA ALA A 275 22.78 -0.03 8.60
C ALA A 275 23.65 0.07 7.33
N GLY A 276 24.69 0.90 7.41
CA GLY A 276 25.63 1.19 6.33
C GLY A 276 25.51 2.62 5.82
N ILE A 277 26.10 2.87 4.64
CA ILE A 277 26.10 4.17 3.95
C ILE A 277 25.56 3.93 2.54
N ASN A 278 24.42 4.54 2.21
CA ASN A 278 23.88 4.54 0.84
C ASN A 278 24.79 5.41 -0.06
N ASN A 279 25.30 4.83 -1.15
CA ASN A 279 26.19 5.52 -2.09
C ASN A 279 25.43 6.28 -3.20
N GLY A 280 24.09 6.27 -3.19
CA GLY A 280 23.23 7.01 -4.12
C GLY A 280 23.05 6.38 -5.51
N ASN A 281 23.39 5.09 -5.67
CA ASN A 281 23.41 4.40 -6.96
C ASN A 281 22.97 2.92 -6.87
N GLY A 282 22.08 2.58 -5.94
CA GLY A 282 21.68 1.18 -5.66
C GLY A 282 22.78 0.34 -5.01
N THR A 283 23.84 0.98 -4.47
CA THR A 283 24.89 0.32 -3.67
C THR A 283 25.04 0.95 -2.30
N TRP A 284 25.38 0.12 -1.31
CA TRP A 284 25.55 0.48 0.08
C TRP A 284 26.89 -0.04 0.61
N THR A 285 27.63 0.81 1.31
CA THR A 285 28.87 0.44 1.99
C THR A 285 28.56 0.07 3.44
N VAL A 286 28.84 -1.17 3.84
CA VAL A 286 28.47 -1.71 5.17
C VAL A 286 29.72 -2.17 5.90
N SER A 287 29.87 -1.81 7.19
CA SER A 287 30.99 -2.32 7.98
C SER A 287 30.72 -3.77 8.46
N PRO A 288 31.75 -4.62 8.66
CA PRO A 288 31.53 -6.02 9.05
C PRO A 288 30.70 -6.20 10.33
N GLY A 289 30.84 -5.28 11.30
CA GLY A 289 30.06 -5.28 12.54
C GLY A 289 28.58 -4.90 12.38
N GLN A 290 28.18 -4.37 11.22
CA GLN A 290 26.78 -4.03 10.89
C GLN A 290 26.06 -5.15 10.13
N LEU A 291 26.74 -6.23 9.73
CA LEU A 291 26.11 -7.37 9.05
C LEU A 291 25.23 -8.19 10.00
N ALA A 292 25.62 -8.27 11.28
CA ALA A 292 24.86 -8.99 12.29
C ALA A 292 23.54 -8.27 12.62
N GLY A 293 22.42 -8.86 12.18
CA GLY A 293 21.09 -8.24 12.32
C GLY A 293 20.79 -7.16 11.28
N LEU A 294 21.52 -7.13 10.16
CA LEU A 294 21.20 -6.25 9.03
C LEU A 294 19.81 -6.61 8.47
N THR A 295 19.02 -5.59 8.14
CA THR A 295 17.70 -5.75 7.50
C THR A 295 17.62 -4.88 6.26
N VAL A 296 16.72 -5.24 5.34
CA VAL A 296 16.22 -4.37 4.28
C VAL A 296 14.73 -4.10 4.56
N THR A 297 14.33 -2.84 4.53
CA THR A 297 12.93 -2.47 4.30
C THR A 297 12.77 -2.30 2.79
N PRO A 298 11.80 -2.98 2.14
CA PRO A 298 11.46 -2.76 0.74
C PRO A 298 11.08 -1.29 0.44
N PRO A 299 10.84 -0.93 -0.82
CA PRO A 299 10.04 0.25 -1.13
C PRO A 299 8.65 0.13 -0.47
N GLU A 300 8.02 1.28 -0.23
CA GLU A 300 6.58 1.38 0.05
C GLU A 300 5.82 0.74 -1.14
N ASN A 301 4.87 -0.15 -0.84
CA ASN A 301 3.99 -0.82 -1.79
C ASN A 301 4.77 -1.58 -2.89
N TYR A 302 5.52 -2.61 -2.47
CA TYR A 302 6.33 -3.47 -3.30
C TYR A 302 6.22 -4.95 -2.86
N SER A 303 5.38 -5.71 -3.57
CA SER A 303 5.43 -7.17 -3.59
C SER A 303 6.27 -7.70 -4.78
N GLY A 304 6.79 -8.93 -4.63
CA GLY A 304 7.57 -9.62 -5.68
C GLY A 304 8.95 -10.08 -5.23
N SER A 305 10.00 -9.83 -6.03
CA SER A 305 11.37 -10.22 -5.66
C SER A 305 12.46 -9.42 -6.36
N PHE A 306 13.58 -9.20 -5.64
CA PHE A 306 14.80 -8.58 -6.16
C PHE A 306 16.05 -9.37 -5.76
N SER A 307 17.18 -9.07 -6.40
CA SER A 307 18.45 -9.77 -6.17
C SER A 307 19.50 -8.81 -5.62
N LEU A 308 20.01 -9.10 -4.42
CA LEU A 308 21.13 -8.39 -3.81
C LEU A 308 22.44 -9.13 -4.11
N SER A 309 23.52 -8.37 -4.32
CA SER A 309 24.87 -8.89 -4.51
C SER A 309 25.80 -8.30 -3.46
N VAL A 310 26.40 -9.16 -2.63
CA VAL A 310 27.35 -8.79 -1.60
C VAL A 310 28.75 -9.02 -2.12
N THR A 311 29.63 -8.03 -1.99
CA THR A 311 31.06 -8.14 -2.29
C THR A 311 31.86 -7.78 -1.04
N ALA A 312 32.62 -8.75 -0.54
CA ALA A 312 33.55 -8.60 0.57
C ALA A 312 34.97 -8.48 0.01
N THR A 313 35.73 -7.49 0.50
CA THR A 313 37.09 -7.18 0.05
C THR A 313 38.03 -7.13 1.25
N SER A 314 39.01 -8.03 1.28
CA SER A 314 40.18 -7.92 2.15
C SER A 314 41.19 -6.94 1.56
N ARG A 315 41.95 -6.28 2.43
CA ARG A 315 43.09 -5.45 2.02
C ARG A 315 44.18 -5.45 3.09
N GLU A 316 45.37 -5.85 2.69
CA GLU A 316 46.59 -5.83 3.50
C GLU A 316 47.21 -4.42 3.53
N ALA A 317 48.03 -4.12 4.53
CA ALA A 317 48.67 -2.81 4.72
C ALA A 317 49.60 -2.40 3.56
N ASN A 318 50.15 -3.37 2.81
CA ASN A 318 50.94 -3.12 1.60
C ASN A 318 50.10 -2.78 0.35
N GLY A 319 48.77 -2.81 0.45
CA GLY A 319 47.84 -2.50 -0.65
C GLY A 319 47.40 -3.70 -1.49
N SER A 320 47.84 -4.92 -1.17
CA SER A 320 47.27 -6.14 -1.73
C SER A 320 45.78 -6.27 -1.36
N THR A 321 44.95 -6.79 -2.27
CA THR A 321 43.50 -6.94 -2.08
C THR A 321 43.00 -8.25 -2.69
N SER A 322 42.07 -8.92 -2.02
CA SER A 322 41.32 -10.06 -2.56
C SER A 322 39.82 -9.89 -2.31
N THR A 323 39.00 -10.54 -3.13
CA THR A 323 37.55 -10.29 -3.16
C THR A 323 36.73 -11.56 -3.29
N THR A 324 35.66 -11.64 -2.51
CA THR A 324 34.62 -12.67 -2.62
C THR A 324 33.27 -11.98 -2.86
N SER A 325 32.56 -12.39 -3.91
CA SER A 325 31.21 -11.88 -4.23
C SER A 325 30.19 -13.02 -4.26
N SER A 326 28.97 -12.77 -3.81
CA SER A 326 27.85 -13.71 -3.89
C SER A 326 26.51 -12.98 -3.89
N SER A 327 25.57 -13.47 -4.68
CA SER A 327 24.22 -12.92 -4.81
C SER A 327 23.17 -13.82 -4.18
N PHE A 328 22.10 -13.21 -3.67
CA PHE A 328 20.93 -13.90 -3.11
C PHE A 328 19.64 -13.15 -3.46
N THR A 329 18.51 -13.84 -3.40
CA THR A 329 17.18 -13.26 -3.64
C THR A 329 16.56 -12.79 -2.33
N VAL A 330 15.96 -11.61 -2.36
CA VAL A 330 14.95 -11.16 -1.39
C VAL A 330 13.59 -11.33 -2.07
N GLU A 331 12.74 -12.14 -1.45
CA GLU A 331 11.35 -12.35 -1.84
C GLU A 331 10.47 -11.54 -0.88
N VAL A 332 9.58 -10.73 -1.43
CA VAL A 332 8.69 -9.84 -0.68
C VAL A 332 7.26 -10.30 -0.92
N THR A 333 6.61 -10.81 0.13
CA THR A 333 5.19 -11.15 0.09
C THR A 333 4.37 -9.89 0.31
N GLY A 334 3.31 -9.73 -0.49
CA GLY A 334 2.40 -8.61 -0.34
C GLY A 334 1.73 -8.55 1.03
N VAL A 335 1.32 -7.35 1.45
CA VAL A 335 0.50 -7.08 2.64
C VAL A 335 -0.67 -6.23 2.19
N THR A 336 -1.88 -6.57 2.65
CA THR A 336 -3.08 -5.84 2.23
C THR A 336 -3.41 -4.72 3.22
N ASP A 337 -3.17 -3.49 2.78
CA ASP A 337 -3.40 -2.24 3.51
C ASP A 337 -4.91 -1.92 3.51
N GLY A 338 -5.58 -2.15 2.38
CA GLY A 338 -7.04 -2.13 2.25
C GLY A 338 -7.60 -1.05 1.33
N ALA A 339 -8.90 -0.78 1.49
CA ALA A 339 -9.59 0.33 0.83
C ALA A 339 -10.41 1.14 1.83
N THR A 340 -10.63 2.41 1.52
CA THR A 340 -11.63 3.25 2.18
C THR A 340 -13.04 2.89 1.67
N LEU A 341 -14.06 3.18 2.46
CA LEU A 341 -15.47 3.08 2.08
C LEU A 341 -16.28 4.19 2.74
N ASP A 342 -16.99 4.98 1.94
CA ASP A 342 -17.95 6.00 2.41
C ASP A 342 -19.27 5.78 1.66
N VAL A 343 -20.37 5.67 2.41
CA VAL A 343 -21.71 5.40 1.85
C VAL A 343 -22.75 6.33 2.47
N ALA A 344 -23.85 6.58 1.73
CA ALA A 344 -24.99 7.32 2.25
C ALA A 344 -26.32 6.56 2.08
N ASP A 345 -27.20 6.72 3.08
CA ASP A 345 -28.59 6.25 3.02
C ASP A 345 -29.32 6.89 1.83
N ALA A 346 -30.05 6.06 1.09
CA ALA A 346 -30.80 6.46 -0.09
C ALA A 346 -32.30 6.51 0.20
N SER A 347 -33.03 7.29 -0.60
CA SER A 347 -34.49 7.27 -0.61
C SER A 347 -35.03 7.54 -2.00
N GLY A 348 -36.18 6.95 -2.31
CA GLY A 348 -36.80 7.06 -3.62
C GLY A 348 -38.22 6.52 -3.62
N ARG A 349 -38.72 6.18 -4.80
CA ARG A 349 -40.10 5.72 -5.01
C ARG A 349 -40.08 4.32 -5.61
N GLU A 350 -41.15 3.56 -5.37
CA GLU A 350 -41.33 2.27 -6.06
C GLU A 350 -41.39 2.45 -7.59
N ASP A 351 -41.14 1.36 -8.32
CA ASP A 351 -40.99 1.29 -9.79
C ASP A 351 -39.94 2.23 -10.41
N SER A 352 -39.07 2.85 -9.60
CA SER A 352 -38.09 3.85 -10.02
C SER A 352 -36.66 3.43 -9.67
N ALA A 353 -35.69 3.86 -10.48
CA ALA A 353 -34.28 3.72 -10.13
C ALA A 353 -33.90 4.71 -9.02
N ILE A 354 -33.40 4.19 -7.90
CA ILE A 354 -32.93 4.94 -6.73
C ILE A 354 -31.41 4.95 -6.75
N ALA A 355 -30.78 6.12 -6.69
CA ALA A 355 -29.32 6.23 -6.68
C ALA A 355 -28.71 5.70 -5.38
N LEU A 356 -27.56 5.03 -5.49
CA LEU A 356 -26.74 4.61 -4.36
C LEU A 356 -25.44 5.42 -4.38
N ASP A 357 -25.10 6.04 -3.25
CA ASP A 357 -23.87 6.80 -3.06
C ASP A 357 -22.86 5.89 -2.36
N ILE A 358 -21.82 5.46 -3.10
CA ILE A 358 -20.82 4.47 -2.67
C ILE A 358 -19.45 4.86 -3.21
N ASP A 359 -18.63 5.51 -2.38
CA ASP A 359 -17.25 5.86 -2.70
C ASP A 359 -16.27 4.85 -2.07
N THR A 360 -15.26 4.42 -2.83
CA THR A 360 -14.16 3.58 -2.33
C THR A 360 -12.85 3.89 -3.06
N GLU A 361 -11.75 3.97 -2.31
CA GLU A 361 -10.40 4.24 -2.84
C GLU A 361 -9.41 3.25 -2.20
N LEU A 362 -8.53 2.67 -3.02
CA LEU A 362 -7.46 1.78 -2.57
C LEU A 362 -6.42 2.57 -1.76
N LEU A 363 -5.93 1.98 -0.66
CA LEU A 363 -4.82 2.53 0.12
C LEU A 363 -3.47 2.24 -0.56
N ASP A 364 -3.31 1.04 -1.14
CA ASP A 364 -2.30 0.75 -2.16
C ASP A 364 -2.92 0.50 -3.55
N GLY A 365 -2.40 1.19 -4.57
CA GLY A 365 -2.76 1.00 -5.97
C GLY A 365 -2.08 -0.18 -6.69
N SER A 366 -1.27 -1.00 -6.01
CA SER A 366 -0.78 -2.29 -6.54
C SER A 366 -1.71 -3.46 -6.18
N GLU A 367 -2.47 -3.36 -5.08
CA GLU A 367 -3.55 -4.27 -4.68
C GLU A 367 -4.62 -4.46 -5.78
N SER A 368 -5.34 -5.58 -5.68
CA SER A 368 -6.60 -5.82 -6.39
C SER A 368 -7.82 -5.56 -5.49
N ILE A 369 -8.91 -5.06 -6.06
CA ILE A 369 -10.13 -4.65 -5.34
C ILE A 369 -11.38 -5.31 -5.94
N SER A 370 -12.29 -5.76 -5.06
CA SER A 370 -13.58 -6.35 -5.41
C SER A 370 -14.67 -5.84 -4.48
N VAL A 371 -15.79 -5.38 -5.04
CA VAL A 371 -16.94 -4.87 -4.28
C VAL A 371 -18.07 -5.90 -4.34
N THR A 372 -18.68 -6.20 -3.21
CA THR A 372 -19.85 -7.09 -3.13
C THR A 372 -20.94 -6.41 -2.31
N ILE A 373 -22.09 -6.18 -2.94
CA ILE A 373 -23.30 -5.68 -2.28
C ILE A 373 -24.17 -6.88 -1.92
N THR A 374 -24.66 -6.93 -0.69
CA THR A 374 -25.51 -8.02 -0.17
C THR A 374 -26.80 -7.46 0.41
N GLY A 375 -27.85 -8.29 0.49
CA GLY A 375 -29.18 -7.87 0.95
C GLY A 375 -30.11 -7.37 -0.16
N VAL A 376 -29.71 -7.49 -1.44
CA VAL A 376 -30.54 -7.12 -2.59
C VAL A 376 -31.79 -8.03 -2.63
N PRO A 377 -33.02 -7.50 -2.53
CA PRO A 377 -34.22 -8.34 -2.44
C PRO A 377 -34.56 -9.08 -3.75
N ASP A 378 -35.26 -10.22 -3.62
CA ASP A 378 -35.81 -10.97 -4.75
C ASP A 378 -36.61 -10.06 -5.70
N GLY A 379 -36.13 -9.93 -6.95
CA GLY A 379 -36.78 -9.13 -7.99
C GLY A 379 -36.34 -7.66 -8.05
N ALA A 380 -35.52 -7.18 -7.12
CA ALA A 380 -34.79 -5.92 -7.28
C ALA A 380 -33.54 -6.13 -8.15
N THR A 381 -33.05 -5.08 -8.80
CA THR A 381 -31.87 -5.12 -9.67
C THR A 381 -30.98 -3.89 -9.51
N LEU A 382 -29.65 -4.08 -9.59
CA LEU A 382 -28.72 -2.96 -9.73
C LEU A 382 -28.53 -2.59 -11.20
N SER A 383 -28.17 -1.33 -11.48
CA SER A 383 -27.88 -0.84 -12.84
C SER A 383 -26.56 -1.37 -13.44
N ALA A 384 -25.65 -1.85 -12.59
CA ALA A 384 -24.35 -2.40 -12.95
C ALA A 384 -23.96 -3.57 -12.02
N GLY A 385 -22.83 -4.23 -12.32
CA GLY A 385 -22.37 -5.41 -11.60
C GLY A 385 -22.84 -6.74 -12.18
N THR A 386 -22.67 -7.80 -11.41
CA THR A 386 -23.10 -9.18 -11.70
C THR A 386 -23.95 -9.71 -10.55
N ASP A 387 -25.19 -10.09 -10.85
CA ASP A 387 -26.07 -10.83 -9.93
C ASP A 387 -25.57 -12.27 -9.75
N ASN A 388 -25.34 -12.68 -8.50
CA ASN A 388 -24.92 -14.05 -8.17
C ASN A 388 -26.11 -15.00 -7.96
N GLY A 389 -27.35 -14.49 -7.91
CA GLY A 389 -28.58 -15.28 -7.79
C GLY A 389 -28.94 -15.73 -6.37
N ASP A 390 -28.29 -15.14 -5.34
CA ASP A 390 -28.48 -15.44 -3.92
C ASP A 390 -28.74 -14.18 -3.05
N GLY A 391 -29.04 -13.04 -3.68
CA GLY A 391 -29.17 -11.74 -3.02
C GLY A 391 -27.84 -10.99 -2.86
N THR A 392 -26.74 -11.52 -3.43
CA THR A 392 -25.45 -10.84 -3.54
C THR A 392 -25.15 -10.43 -4.98
N TRP A 393 -24.50 -9.28 -5.13
CA TRP A 393 -24.06 -8.71 -6.40
C TRP A 393 -22.58 -8.34 -6.32
N THR A 394 -21.78 -8.70 -7.33
CA THR A 394 -20.35 -8.38 -7.40
C THR A 394 -20.08 -7.30 -8.44
N LEU A 395 -19.33 -6.26 -8.05
CA LEU A 395 -19.01 -5.08 -8.84
C LEU A 395 -17.49 -4.77 -8.80
N ASN A 396 -17.02 -3.97 -9.75
CA ASN A 396 -15.74 -3.27 -9.65
C ASN A 396 -15.96 -1.77 -9.30
N PRO A 397 -14.93 -1.01 -8.90
CA PRO A 397 -15.11 0.41 -8.55
C PRO A 397 -15.65 1.28 -9.69
N GLU A 398 -15.27 0.98 -10.95
CA GLU A 398 -15.77 1.67 -12.14
C GLU A 398 -17.30 1.55 -12.34
N GLN A 399 -17.94 0.57 -11.70
CA GLN A 399 -19.39 0.34 -11.74
C GLN A 399 -20.17 1.04 -10.62
N LEU A 400 -19.49 1.73 -9.69
CA LEU A 400 -20.14 2.50 -8.63
C LEU A 400 -20.59 3.88 -9.11
N GLU A 401 -19.91 4.48 -10.10
CA GLU A 401 -20.26 5.79 -10.66
C GLU A 401 -21.67 5.75 -11.29
N GLY A 402 -22.63 6.41 -10.63
CA GLY A 402 -24.03 6.42 -11.06
C GLY A 402 -24.77 5.09 -10.84
N LEU A 403 -24.32 4.26 -9.90
CA LEU A 403 -25.02 3.04 -9.50
C LEU A 403 -26.44 3.37 -8.98
N THR A 404 -27.41 2.56 -9.40
CA THR A 404 -28.78 2.64 -8.89
C THR A 404 -29.31 1.25 -8.55
N ILE A 405 -30.21 1.19 -7.57
CA ILE A 405 -31.09 0.04 -7.33
C ILE A 405 -32.48 0.35 -7.87
N THR A 406 -33.06 -0.57 -8.62
CA THR A 406 -34.50 -0.57 -8.95
C THR A 406 -35.16 -1.64 -8.07
N PRO A 407 -36.06 -1.28 -7.14
CA PRO A 407 -36.81 -2.24 -6.34
C PRO A 407 -37.67 -3.18 -7.22
N ALA A 408 -38.14 -4.28 -6.62
CA ALA A 408 -39.18 -5.09 -7.25
C ALA A 408 -40.46 -4.26 -7.47
N ALA A 409 -41.26 -4.62 -8.48
CA ALA A 409 -42.54 -3.96 -8.73
C ALA A 409 -43.48 -4.09 -7.52
N ASP A 410 -44.25 -3.03 -7.25
CA ASP A 410 -45.13 -2.90 -6.07
C ASP A 410 -44.41 -2.99 -4.69
N PHE A 411 -43.07 -2.86 -4.64
CA PHE A 411 -42.30 -2.88 -3.38
C PHE A 411 -42.20 -1.51 -2.73
N SER A 412 -42.70 -1.40 -1.50
CA SER A 412 -42.47 -0.24 -0.62
C SER A 412 -42.09 -0.64 0.80
N GLY A 413 -41.18 0.13 1.40
CA GLY A 413 -40.53 -0.17 2.68
C GLY A 413 -39.02 0.06 2.65
N GLU A 414 -38.34 -0.39 3.71
CA GLU A 414 -36.90 -0.24 3.91
C GLU A 414 -36.14 -1.45 3.34
N ILE A 415 -35.07 -1.21 2.58
CA ILE A 415 -34.09 -2.22 2.16
C ILE A 415 -32.78 -1.96 2.91
N ASP A 416 -32.33 -2.93 3.68
CA ASP A 416 -30.99 -2.96 4.28
C ASP A 416 -30.01 -3.60 3.29
N LEU A 417 -29.09 -2.80 2.74
CA LEU A 417 -27.97 -3.29 1.93
C LEU A 417 -26.69 -3.27 2.78
N THR A 418 -25.83 -4.27 2.63
CA THR A 418 -24.46 -4.23 3.18
C THR A 418 -23.46 -4.26 2.04
N VAL A 419 -22.66 -3.19 1.94
CA VAL A 419 -21.54 -3.08 0.99
C VAL A 419 -20.30 -3.65 1.66
N MET A 420 -19.66 -4.63 1.01
CA MET A 420 -18.37 -5.19 1.40
C MET A 420 -17.36 -4.85 0.31
N VAL A 421 -16.28 -4.14 0.65
CA VAL A 421 -15.11 -3.99 -0.21
C VAL A 421 -14.03 -4.91 0.32
N SER A 422 -13.60 -5.85 -0.52
CA SER A 422 -12.47 -6.73 -0.26
C SER A 422 -11.31 -6.31 -1.16
N THR A 423 -10.11 -6.29 -0.60
CA THR A 423 -8.88 -6.10 -1.38
C THR A 423 -7.89 -7.22 -1.10
N THR A 424 -6.86 -7.34 -1.93
CA THR A 424 -5.95 -8.49 -1.95
C THR A 424 -4.64 -8.13 -2.64
N ASP A 425 -3.50 -8.37 -1.97
CA ASP A 425 -2.24 -8.69 -2.64
C ASP A 425 -1.70 -10.07 -2.21
N GLY A 426 -1.17 -10.80 -3.18
CA GLY A 426 -0.61 -12.15 -3.01
C GLY A 426 -1.62 -13.15 -2.44
N ASP A 427 -1.37 -13.54 -1.19
CA ASP A 427 -2.18 -14.48 -0.40
C ASP A 427 -2.88 -13.79 0.80
N ASP A 428 -2.69 -12.48 1.00
CA ASP A 428 -3.30 -11.68 2.08
C ASP A 428 -4.58 -10.97 1.62
N THR A 429 -5.47 -10.61 2.55
CA THR A 429 -6.77 -9.99 2.24
C THR A 429 -7.25 -9.06 3.36
N ALA A 430 -7.60 -7.82 3.00
CA ALA A 430 -8.28 -6.86 3.87
C ALA A 430 -9.75 -6.68 3.43
N VAL A 431 -10.62 -6.34 4.38
CA VAL A 431 -12.06 -6.16 4.14
C VAL A 431 -12.62 -5.01 4.99
N VAL A 432 -13.33 -4.08 4.33
CA VAL A 432 -14.16 -3.05 4.95
C VAL A 432 -15.63 -3.28 4.59
N MET A 433 -16.54 -2.92 5.50
CA MET A 433 -17.99 -3.08 5.32
C MET A 433 -18.74 -1.87 5.88
N GLU A 434 -19.75 -1.39 5.14
CA GLU A 434 -20.74 -0.41 5.62
C GLU A 434 -22.16 -0.81 5.22
N GLU A 435 -23.16 -0.28 5.93
CA GLU A 435 -24.58 -0.52 5.71
C GLU A 435 -25.23 0.70 5.02
N ILE A 436 -26.12 0.47 4.07
CA ILE A 436 -26.94 1.49 3.39
C ILE A 436 -28.41 1.15 3.62
N LYS A 437 -29.18 2.11 4.10
CA LYS A 437 -30.64 2.01 4.12
C LYS A 437 -31.22 2.66 2.88
N VAL A 438 -32.14 1.96 2.21
CA VAL A 438 -32.92 2.49 1.09
C VAL A 438 -34.39 2.56 1.48
N ASP A 439 -34.92 3.77 1.68
CA ASP A 439 -36.36 3.97 1.94
C ASP A 439 -37.13 4.11 0.62
N VAL A 440 -38.08 3.20 0.38
CA VAL A 440 -38.86 3.13 -0.86
C VAL A 440 -40.30 3.60 -0.61
N GLU A 441 -40.59 4.84 -1.01
CA GLU A 441 -41.93 5.44 -0.94
C GLU A 441 -42.92 4.72 -1.88
N GLY A 442 -44.00 4.19 -1.29
CA GLY A 442 -45.11 3.59 -2.04
C GLY A 442 -45.94 4.62 -2.81
N VAL A 443 -46.29 4.29 -4.06
CA VAL A 443 -46.99 5.11 -5.04
C VAL A 443 -48.30 4.44 -5.41
N ALA A 444 -49.37 4.78 -4.68
CA ALA A 444 -50.69 4.14 -4.83
C ALA A 444 -51.18 4.08 -6.30
N ASP A 445 -51.21 2.85 -6.83
CA ASP A 445 -51.44 2.53 -8.24
C ASP A 445 -52.89 2.77 -8.72
N ALA A 446 -53.07 2.87 -10.04
CA ALA A 446 -54.35 3.14 -10.68
C ALA A 446 -55.22 1.88 -10.75
N PRO A 447 -56.43 1.85 -10.16
CA PRO A 447 -57.24 0.63 -10.08
C PRO A 447 -57.69 0.15 -11.46
N THR A 448 -57.19 -1.02 -11.86
CA THR A 448 -57.59 -1.68 -13.10
C THR A 448 -58.98 -2.31 -12.95
N LEU A 449 -59.85 -2.04 -13.93
CA LEU A 449 -61.21 -2.58 -13.98
C LEU A 449 -61.41 -3.34 -15.29
N ASP A 450 -61.23 -4.66 -15.25
CA ASP A 450 -61.66 -5.55 -16.32
C ASP A 450 -63.16 -5.89 -16.13
N VAL A 451 -63.94 -5.69 -17.19
CA VAL A 451 -65.39 -5.91 -17.22
C VAL A 451 -65.76 -6.74 -18.44
N THR A 452 -65.89 -8.05 -18.22
CA THR A 452 -66.45 -8.97 -19.21
C THR A 452 -67.95 -8.71 -19.38
N ASP A 453 -68.40 -8.57 -20.64
CA ASP A 453 -69.81 -8.36 -20.96
C ASP A 453 -70.69 -9.52 -20.44
N ALA A 454 -71.79 -9.18 -19.77
CA ALA A 454 -72.72 -10.15 -19.22
C ALA A 454 -73.54 -10.85 -20.33
N ALA A 455 -73.25 -12.13 -20.56
CA ALA A 455 -73.87 -12.92 -21.63
C ALA A 455 -75.24 -13.52 -21.25
N GLY A 456 -76.30 -12.69 -21.26
CA GLY A 456 -77.71 -13.11 -21.41
C GLY A 456 -78.53 -13.31 -20.15
#